data_AF-A0A9F7TC27-F1
#
_entry.id   AF-A0A9F7TC27-F1
#
_cell.length_a   1.000
_cell.length_b   1.000
_cell.length_c   1.000
_cell.angle_alpha   90.00
_cell.angle_beta   90.00
_cell.angle_gamma   90.00
#
_symmetry.space_group_name_H-M   'P 1'
#
loop_
_entity.id
_entity.type
_entity.pdbx_description
1 polymer ?
#
loop_
_entity_poly.entity_id
_entity_poly.type
_entity_poly.pdbx_seq_one_letter_code
_entity_poly.pdbx_strand_id
1 'polypeptide(L)'
;MCVCVCVCERERERERERERERERKMDVKVALFVLCAYCACAICNTGPNEELIIDRYSLPTRCGREVQVGDYVRYHYTGSFPDGRIIESSEHKGMAFVGLVGVDSKVIPGLDRGVMGMCVNERRKITIPPHLGYGISGAGTVIPSDATLVFDVVLLDVWNKDDGVDTRLLFKPMSCRRSVQHGDFVRYLYNGSLINGTNFESSYGQYVTYDTYVDEDHLISGMVQGLMGMCVGEKRTIIIPPFLAYGEKGYGVKVPAHATVVFDVLLIDVFNVKDDVQVEVLHVPQPCRRKSKKGDFIRYHYNGTFQDGTLFDSSYQRKSTYNTFVGLGHVIAGVDKALQGVCVGEKRHIIVPPHLAYGENGTGDLIPGSAVLIFDLHIIDFHNPKDSVEVQITHKPLQCNSTSTNDDLVIYHYNCSLLDGTRLYSSNDLGRPAQAMLGQAEVIEGLDQGLKGMCVGEKREVIVPPHFGHGQNEGLVVPADAVLIFELELLDLRKGVPQGFLFVWLEEIPDPLFSFMDLNQDGEVPLEEFTAFIRLQVSMSKGRLHPAMDADVIIREMFTSQDQNADGSITVDELRLQTDKTTGHDEL
;
A
#
# COMPACT_ATOMS: atom_id res chain seq x y z
N MET A 1 -10.59 -32.17 -46.07
CA MET A 1 -10.18 -30.83 -46.56
C MET A 1 -8.73 -30.89 -47.02
N CYS A 2 -8.50 -31.38 -48.24
CA CYS A 2 -7.14 -31.49 -48.81
C CYS A 2 -7.17 -31.48 -50.35
N VAL A 3 -8.08 -30.69 -50.95
CA VAL A 3 -8.18 -30.51 -52.40
C VAL A 3 -8.63 -29.06 -52.66
N CYS A 4 -7.73 -28.10 -52.48
CA CYS A 4 -7.89 -26.72 -52.97
C CYS A 4 -6.56 -25.94 -53.07
N VAL A 5 -5.44 -26.48 -52.55
CA VAL A 5 -4.14 -25.79 -52.55
C VAL A 5 -3.27 -26.13 -53.77
N CYS A 6 -3.55 -27.20 -54.53
CA CYS A 6 -2.70 -27.61 -55.68
C CYS A 6 -3.06 -27.00 -57.05
N VAL A 7 -4.11 -26.18 -57.17
CA VAL A 7 -4.49 -25.58 -58.48
C VAL A 7 -3.92 -24.17 -58.66
N CYS A 8 -3.62 -23.45 -57.58
CA CYS A 8 -3.19 -22.04 -57.65
C CYS A 8 -1.67 -21.86 -57.90
N GLU A 9 -0.83 -22.86 -57.58
CA GLU A 9 0.62 -22.81 -57.87
C GLU A 9 0.96 -23.15 -59.33
N ARG A 10 0.12 -23.95 -60.03
CA ARG A 10 0.35 -24.30 -61.44
C ARG A 10 0.01 -23.19 -62.45
N GLU A 11 -0.83 -22.22 -62.06
CA GLU A 11 -1.14 -21.06 -62.91
C GLU A 11 -0.10 -19.94 -62.77
N ARG A 12 0.50 -19.75 -61.58
CA ARG A 12 1.53 -18.74 -61.33
C ARG A 12 2.88 -19.02 -62.01
N GLU A 13 3.22 -20.27 -62.29
CA GLU A 13 4.43 -20.61 -63.06
C GLU A 13 4.25 -20.42 -64.58
N ARG A 14 3.03 -20.61 -65.11
CA ARG A 14 2.73 -20.45 -66.55
C ARG A 14 2.65 -18.99 -67.01
N GLU A 15 2.34 -18.05 -66.12
CA GLU A 15 2.38 -16.61 -66.44
C GLU A 15 3.81 -16.05 -66.42
N ARG A 16 4.66 -16.52 -65.51
CA ARG A 16 6.08 -16.10 -65.40
C ARG A 16 6.93 -16.55 -66.59
N GLU A 17 6.60 -17.66 -67.25
CA GLU A 17 7.24 -18.07 -68.51
C GLU A 17 6.77 -17.25 -69.74
N ARG A 18 5.51 -16.79 -69.75
CA ARG A 18 4.96 -15.97 -70.86
C ARG A 18 5.48 -14.53 -70.86
N GLU A 19 5.83 -13.97 -69.71
CA GLU A 19 6.46 -12.64 -69.61
C GLU A 19 7.94 -12.67 -70.05
N ARG A 20 8.69 -13.72 -69.70
CA ARG A 20 10.10 -13.89 -70.12
C ARG A 20 10.25 -14.12 -71.63
N GLU A 21 9.23 -14.64 -72.31
CA GLU A 21 9.19 -14.80 -73.77
C GLU A 21 8.79 -13.51 -74.52
N ARG A 22 8.10 -12.58 -73.85
CA ARG A 22 7.76 -11.25 -74.40
C ARG A 22 8.94 -10.29 -74.35
N GLU A 23 9.76 -10.35 -73.31
CA GLU A 23 10.98 -9.53 -73.19
C GLU A 23 12.09 -9.96 -74.16
N ARG A 24 12.14 -11.24 -74.58
CA ARG A 24 13.08 -11.73 -75.60
C ARG A 24 12.71 -11.40 -77.06
N LYS A 25 11.53 -10.86 -77.32
CA LYS A 25 11.03 -10.57 -78.69
C LYS A 25 10.99 -9.08 -79.04
N MET A 26 11.46 -8.20 -78.16
CA MET A 26 11.46 -6.75 -78.37
C MET A 26 12.88 -6.15 -78.42
N ASP A 27 13.84 -6.85 -79.04
CA ASP A 27 15.22 -6.35 -79.15
C ASP A 27 15.98 -6.76 -80.44
N VAL A 28 15.27 -7.10 -81.54
CA VAL A 28 15.92 -7.58 -82.78
C VAL A 28 15.35 -6.97 -84.09
N LYS A 29 14.55 -5.90 -84.04
CA LYS A 29 14.11 -5.22 -85.27
C LYS A 29 13.98 -3.72 -85.07
N VAL A 30 15.09 -2.98 -85.08
CA VAL A 30 15.35 -1.77 -85.89
C VAL A 30 16.84 -1.43 -85.71
N ALA A 31 17.71 -2.22 -86.35
CA ALA A 31 19.13 -1.93 -86.44
C ALA A 31 19.59 -2.23 -87.88
N LEU A 32 19.07 -1.47 -88.85
CA LEU A 32 19.63 -1.32 -90.19
C LEU A 32 18.79 -0.30 -90.97
N PHE A 33 19.06 1.01 -90.84
CA PHE A 33 18.76 2.03 -91.86
C PHE A 33 19.23 3.43 -91.39
N VAL A 34 20.53 3.62 -91.16
CA VAL A 34 21.10 4.99 -91.13
C VAL A 34 22.54 4.95 -91.66
N LEU A 35 22.69 5.27 -92.95
CA LEU A 35 23.92 5.85 -93.50
C LEU A 35 23.52 6.68 -94.72
N CYS A 36 24.01 7.92 -94.74
CA CYS A 36 23.85 8.98 -95.75
C CYS A 36 22.58 9.86 -95.71
N ALA A 37 22.62 10.86 -94.83
CA ALA A 37 22.28 12.24 -95.20
C ALA A 37 23.16 13.21 -94.39
N TYR A 38 24.20 13.72 -95.03
CA TYR A 38 25.06 14.79 -94.54
C TYR A 38 24.37 16.15 -94.78
N CYS A 39 24.68 17.14 -93.93
CA CYS A 39 24.25 18.56 -93.96
C CYS A 39 22.76 18.82 -93.63
N ALA A 40 22.35 19.79 -92.81
CA ALA A 40 23.02 21.00 -92.31
C ALA A 40 22.40 21.45 -90.97
N CYS A 41 23.19 22.22 -90.22
CA CYS A 41 22.80 23.22 -89.21
C CYS A 41 21.80 22.84 -88.10
N ALA A 42 22.30 22.65 -86.88
CA ALA A 42 22.15 23.65 -85.81
C ALA A 42 22.86 23.12 -84.55
N ILE A 43 23.88 23.85 -84.11
CA ILE A 43 24.43 23.73 -82.77
C ILE A 43 23.35 24.27 -81.83
N CYS A 44 22.58 23.39 -81.20
CA CYS A 44 21.88 23.77 -79.97
C CYS A 44 22.94 23.84 -78.88
N ASN A 45 23.31 25.06 -78.51
CA ASN A 45 24.06 25.34 -77.30
C ASN A 45 23.37 24.66 -76.11
N THR A 46 23.97 23.59 -75.57
CA THR A 46 23.73 23.19 -74.19
C THR A 46 24.40 24.23 -73.31
N GLY A 47 23.62 25.16 -72.77
CA GLY A 47 24.06 25.95 -71.62
C GLY A 47 24.46 25.04 -70.46
N PRO A 48 25.26 25.51 -69.50
CA PRO A 48 25.64 24.70 -68.35
C PRO A 48 24.38 24.19 -67.65
N ASN A 49 24.29 22.88 -67.43
CA ASN A 49 23.27 22.28 -66.59
C ASN A 49 23.48 22.81 -65.16
N GLU A 50 22.90 23.96 -64.83
CA GLU A 50 22.93 24.51 -63.47
C GLU A 50 22.21 23.52 -62.56
N GLU A 51 22.96 22.82 -61.71
CA GLU A 51 22.43 21.80 -60.81
C GLU A 51 21.80 22.44 -59.56
N LEU A 52 20.91 21.71 -58.87
CA LEU A 52 20.34 22.14 -57.59
C LEU A 52 21.45 22.23 -56.53
N ILE A 53 21.67 23.40 -55.94
CA ILE A 53 22.70 23.59 -54.91
C ILE A 53 22.05 23.56 -53.53
N ILE A 54 22.56 22.71 -52.64
CA ILE A 54 22.06 22.56 -51.25
C ILE A 54 23.19 22.89 -50.28
N ASP A 55 23.10 24.05 -49.66
CA ASP A 55 24.07 24.53 -48.66
C ASP A 55 23.52 24.32 -47.25
N ARG A 56 23.96 23.23 -46.60
CA ARG A 56 23.62 22.93 -45.21
C ARG A 56 24.53 23.73 -44.28
N TYR A 57 23.96 24.66 -43.52
CA TYR A 57 24.76 25.55 -42.66
C TYR A 57 24.41 25.43 -41.17
N SER A 58 23.30 24.75 -40.82
CA SER A 58 22.97 24.43 -39.43
C SER A 58 22.40 23.02 -39.36
N LEU A 59 23.18 22.08 -38.83
CA LEU A 59 22.76 20.69 -38.65
C LEU A 59 22.39 20.46 -37.17
N PRO A 60 21.33 19.69 -36.87
CA PRO A 60 21.02 19.32 -35.50
C PRO A 60 22.06 18.34 -34.96
N THR A 61 22.30 18.35 -33.64
CA THR A 61 23.23 17.42 -32.98
C THR A 61 22.82 15.96 -33.12
N ARG A 62 21.51 15.69 -33.25
CA ARG A 62 20.95 14.36 -33.48
C ARG A 62 19.89 14.44 -34.55
N CYS A 63 19.97 13.56 -35.54
CA CYS A 63 18.93 13.37 -36.54
C CYS A 63 18.16 12.09 -36.19
N GLY A 64 16.92 12.25 -35.72
CA GLY A 64 16.05 11.10 -35.43
C GLY A 64 15.53 10.42 -36.70
N ARG A 65 15.22 11.23 -37.71
CA ARG A 65 14.71 10.82 -39.02
C ARG A 65 15.12 11.85 -40.06
N GLU A 66 15.59 11.36 -41.20
CA GLU A 66 15.76 12.17 -42.40
C GLU A 66 14.49 12.11 -43.26
N VAL A 67 14.13 13.23 -43.87
CA VAL A 67 13.00 13.30 -44.81
C VAL A 67 13.18 12.32 -45.96
N GLN A 68 12.23 11.39 -46.13
CA GLN A 68 12.15 10.45 -47.24
C GLN A 68 10.96 10.73 -48.16
N VAL A 69 10.93 10.07 -49.32
CA VAL A 69 9.77 10.09 -50.22
C VAL A 69 8.55 9.50 -49.52
N GLY A 70 7.43 10.20 -49.58
CA GLY A 70 6.19 9.82 -48.91
C GLY A 70 6.05 10.36 -47.48
N ASP A 71 7.04 11.09 -46.97
CA ASP A 71 6.93 11.76 -45.68
C ASP A 71 6.18 13.09 -45.80
N TYR A 72 5.39 13.39 -44.78
CA TYR A 72 4.89 14.71 -44.54
C TYR A 72 5.94 15.53 -43.80
N VAL A 73 6.11 16.77 -44.23
CA VAL A 73 7.03 17.72 -43.61
C VAL A 73 6.30 18.98 -43.18
N ARG A 74 6.78 19.57 -42.09
CA ARG A 74 6.39 20.92 -41.67
C ARG A 74 7.65 21.78 -41.59
N TYR A 75 7.70 22.88 -42.32
CA TYR A 75 8.87 23.78 -42.32
C TYR A 75 8.50 25.25 -42.49
N HIS A 76 9.39 26.11 -42.01
CA HIS A 76 9.41 27.51 -42.41
C HIS A 76 10.42 27.72 -43.52
N TYR A 77 10.08 28.57 -44.49
CA TYR A 77 10.97 29.03 -45.54
C TYR A 77 10.91 30.55 -45.70
N THR A 78 12.01 31.10 -46.22
CA THR A 78 12.09 32.42 -46.85
C THR A 78 12.66 32.25 -48.26
N GLY A 79 11.85 32.56 -49.27
CA GLY A 79 12.24 32.56 -50.67
C GLY A 79 12.71 33.96 -51.11
N SER A 80 13.86 34.02 -51.76
CA SER A 80 14.47 35.26 -52.27
C SER A 80 15.14 35.05 -53.62
N PHE A 81 15.50 36.14 -54.28
CA PHE A 81 16.43 36.11 -55.40
C PHE A 81 17.89 35.97 -54.92
N PRO A 82 18.85 35.63 -55.79
CA PRO A 82 20.27 35.56 -55.44
C PRO A 82 20.85 36.87 -54.92
N ASP A 83 20.24 38.01 -55.27
CA ASP A 83 20.61 39.34 -54.78
C ASP A 83 20.07 39.66 -53.37
N GLY A 84 19.32 38.74 -52.75
CA GLY A 84 18.76 38.85 -51.42
C GLY A 84 17.38 39.51 -51.35
N ARG A 85 16.79 39.98 -52.46
CA ARG A 85 15.41 40.49 -52.46
C ARG A 85 14.42 39.38 -52.12
N ILE A 86 13.70 39.54 -51.02
CA ILE A 86 12.72 38.56 -50.52
C ILE A 86 11.48 38.58 -51.43
N ILE A 87 11.07 37.39 -51.86
CA ILE A 87 9.83 37.15 -52.62
C ILE A 87 8.71 36.85 -51.62
N GLU A 88 8.97 35.90 -50.71
CA GLU A 88 7.98 35.42 -49.76
C GLU A 88 8.64 34.82 -48.52
N SER A 89 7.99 34.95 -47.36
CA SER A 89 8.36 34.21 -46.15
C SER A 89 7.13 33.63 -45.47
N SER A 90 7.23 32.36 -45.10
CA SER A 90 6.19 31.65 -44.34
C SER A 90 6.07 32.17 -42.89
N GLU A 91 7.16 32.68 -42.31
CA GLU A 91 7.14 33.26 -40.96
C GLU A 91 6.35 34.59 -40.97
N HIS A 92 6.53 35.43 -41.99
CA HIS A 92 5.73 36.65 -42.17
C HIS A 92 4.24 36.36 -42.37
N LYS A 93 3.90 35.20 -42.95
CA LYS A 93 2.51 34.74 -43.10
C LYS A 93 1.95 34.11 -41.81
N GLY A 94 2.80 33.85 -40.81
CA GLY A 94 2.42 33.22 -39.55
C GLY A 94 2.00 31.75 -39.68
N MET A 95 2.29 31.10 -40.81
CA MET A 95 1.86 29.73 -41.09
C MET A 95 3.00 28.95 -41.76
N ALA A 96 3.41 27.84 -41.12
CA ALA A 96 4.38 26.92 -41.69
C ALA A 96 3.79 26.17 -42.89
N PHE A 97 4.64 25.83 -43.86
CA PHE A 97 4.23 24.96 -44.95
C PHE A 97 4.09 23.53 -44.45
N VAL A 98 3.03 22.84 -44.88
CA VAL A 98 2.80 21.41 -44.65
C VAL A 98 2.55 20.74 -46.00
N GLY A 99 3.29 19.68 -46.30
CA GLY A 99 3.15 18.97 -47.57
C GLY A 99 3.81 17.60 -47.56
N LEU A 100 3.43 16.79 -48.56
CA LEU A 100 3.98 15.47 -48.83
C LEU A 100 5.19 15.60 -49.77
N VAL A 101 6.29 14.93 -49.45
CA VAL A 101 7.55 15.00 -50.22
C VAL A 101 7.61 13.89 -51.26
N GLY A 102 7.98 14.24 -52.50
CA GLY A 102 8.27 13.29 -53.57
C GLY A 102 7.05 12.57 -54.20
N VAL A 103 5.84 12.79 -53.68
CA VAL A 103 4.58 12.23 -54.22
C VAL A 103 3.54 13.35 -54.31
N ASP A 104 3.02 13.62 -55.51
CA ASP A 104 2.04 14.68 -55.79
C ASP A 104 2.42 16.04 -55.16
N SER A 105 3.71 16.38 -55.22
CA SER A 105 4.26 17.56 -54.55
C SER A 105 3.58 18.84 -55.01
N LYS A 106 3.13 19.65 -54.04
CA LYS A 106 2.46 20.93 -54.28
C LYS A 106 3.44 22.09 -54.45
N VAL A 107 4.74 21.82 -54.41
CA VAL A 107 5.81 22.82 -54.53
C VAL A 107 6.62 22.60 -55.80
N ILE A 108 7.43 23.59 -56.16
CA ILE A 108 8.34 23.49 -57.30
C ILE A 108 9.33 22.31 -57.13
N PRO A 109 9.70 21.60 -58.22
CA PRO A 109 10.54 20.41 -58.14
C PRO A 109 11.87 20.60 -57.41
N GLY A 110 12.49 21.77 -57.53
CA GLY A 110 13.74 22.09 -56.84
C GLY A 110 13.59 22.16 -55.32
N LEU A 111 12.45 22.66 -54.83
CA LEU A 111 12.18 22.73 -53.39
C LEU A 111 11.83 21.35 -52.85
N ASP A 112 11.01 20.57 -53.57
CA ASP A 112 10.68 19.19 -53.22
C ASP A 112 11.93 18.32 -53.09
N ARG A 113 12.82 18.36 -54.09
CA ARG A 113 14.11 17.65 -54.03
C ARG A 113 15.03 18.23 -52.95
N GLY A 114 15.00 19.55 -52.79
CA GLY A 114 15.83 20.27 -51.85
C GLY A 114 15.43 20.08 -50.38
N VAL A 115 14.24 19.54 -50.06
CA VAL A 115 13.82 19.17 -48.69
C VAL A 115 14.07 17.69 -48.36
N MET A 116 14.50 16.85 -49.31
CA MET A 116 14.86 15.46 -49.03
C MET A 116 16.14 15.36 -48.19
N GLY A 117 16.24 14.34 -47.32
CA GLY A 117 17.43 14.13 -46.48
C GLY A 117 17.65 15.22 -45.42
N MET A 118 16.62 16.00 -45.11
CA MET A 118 16.63 17.04 -44.08
C MET A 118 16.30 16.44 -42.71
N CYS A 119 16.89 16.95 -41.65
CA CYS A 119 16.57 16.58 -40.28
C CYS A 119 15.76 17.69 -39.57
N VAL A 120 14.95 17.34 -38.56
CA VAL A 120 14.28 18.36 -37.72
C VAL A 120 15.33 19.27 -37.09
N ASN A 121 15.07 20.58 -37.08
CA ASN A 121 16.01 21.66 -36.69
C ASN A 121 17.17 21.92 -37.66
N GLU A 122 17.27 21.21 -38.78
CA GLU A 122 18.21 21.56 -39.84
C GLU A 122 17.79 22.87 -40.52
N ARG A 123 18.77 23.75 -40.77
CA ARG A 123 18.63 24.90 -41.67
C ARG A 123 19.55 24.76 -42.88
N ARG A 124 19.01 25.04 -44.06
CA ARG A 124 19.78 25.02 -45.30
C ARG A 124 19.26 26.00 -46.33
N LYS A 125 20.16 26.43 -47.20
CA LYS A 125 19.82 27.21 -48.39
C LYS A 125 19.76 26.29 -49.60
N ILE A 126 18.70 26.43 -50.37
CA ILE A 126 18.44 25.65 -51.58
C ILE A 126 18.41 26.64 -52.73
N THR A 127 19.44 26.62 -53.58
CA THR A 127 19.49 27.46 -54.79
C THR A 127 18.93 26.65 -55.96
N ILE A 128 17.77 27.08 -56.43
CA ILE A 128 16.95 26.39 -57.42
C ILE A 128 17.17 27.04 -58.79
N PRO A 129 17.75 26.31 -59.77
CA PRO A 129 17.89 26.79 -61.13
C PRO A 129 16.51 26.91 -61.81
N PRO A 130 16.35 27.75 -62.85
CA PRO A 130 15.03 28.06 -63.39
C PRO A 130 14.22 26.85 -63.83
N HIS A 131 14.85 25.83 -64.41
CA HIS A 131 14.17 24.62 -64.90
C HIS A 131 13.62 23.71 -63.79
N LEU A 132 14.05 23.88 -62.54
CA LEU A 132 13.48 23.25 -61.34
C LEU A 132 12.56 24.19 -60.55
N GLY A 133 12.42 25.44 -61.00
CA GLY A 133 11.54 26.47 -60.44
C GLY A 133 10.34 26.75 -61.35
N TYR A 134 10.21 28.00 -61.80
CA TYR A 134 9.11 28.45 -62.69
C TYR A 134 9.50 28.55 -64.17
N GLY A 135 10.76 28.27 -64.51
CA GLY A 135 11.29 28.26 -65.87
C GLY A 135 11.06 29.55 -66.66
N ILE A 136 11.00 29.41 -67.98
CA ILE A 136 10.74 30.50 -68.94
C ILE A 136 9.41 31.22 -68.70
N SER A 137 8.45 30.56 -68.05
CA SER A 137 7.11 31.12 -67.80
C SER A 137 7.10 32.12 -66.65
N GLY A 138 8.02 32.03 -65.70
CA GLY A 138 7.97 32.82 -64.46
C GLY A 138 6.70 32.57 -63.65
N ALA A 139 6.42 33.44 -62.67
CA ALA A 139 5.20 33.37 -61.86
C ALA A 139 4.58 34.77 -61.68
N GLY A 140 3.52 35.03 -62.43
CA GLY A 140 2.80 36.31 -62.38
C GLY A 140 3.71 37.50 -62.66
N THR A 141 3.56 38.56 -61.87
CA THR A 141 4.42 39.77 -61.94
C THR A 141 5.57 39.76 -60.95
N VAL A 142 5.65 38.73 -60.10
CA VAL A 142 6.57 38.70 -58.95
C VAL A 142 7.85 37.97 -59.31
N ILE A 143 7.76 36.88 -60.07
CA ILE A 143 8.91 36.06 -60.45
C ILE A 143 9.13 36.17 -61.97
N PRO A 144 10.23 36.80 -62.42
CA PRO A 144 10.58 36.90 -63.84
C PRO A 144 10.81 35.54 -64.50
N SER A 145 10.77 35.52 -65.84
CA SER A 145 11.20 34.38 -66.64
C SER A 145 12.66 34.02 -66.37
N ASP A 146 12.97 32.73 -66.33
CA ASP A 146 14.32 32.21 -66.12
C ASP A 146 15.00 32.70 -64.83
N ALA A 147 14.22 32.99 -63.79
CA ALA A 147 14.75 33.41 -62.50
C ALA A 147 15.27 32.23 -61.67
N THR A 148 16.51 32.34 -61.19
CA THR A 148 17.06 31.49 -60.12
C THR A 148 16.47 31.92 -58.78
N LEU A 149 16.08 30.96 -57.96
CA LEU A 149 15.48 31.20 -56.65
C LEU A 149 16.37 30.65 -55.53
N VAL A 150 16.38 31.32 -54.39
CA VAL A 150 17.08 30.84 -53.18
C VAL A 150 16.04 30.67 -52.09
N PHE A 151 15.94 29.47 -51.51
CA PHE A 151 15.07 29.19 -50.37
C PHE A 151 15.91 28.88 -49.14
N ASP A 152 15.77 29.70 -48.10
CA ASP A 152 16.30 29.39 -46.78
C ASP A 152 15.22 28.67 -45.98
N VAL A 153 15.46 27.39 -45.66
CA VAL A 153 14.46 26.48 -45.09
C VAL A 153 14.91 25.98 -43.72
N VAL A 154 13.99 25.97 -42.75
CA VAL A 154 14.14 25.31 -41.45
C VAL A 154 13.08 24.22 -41.27
N LEU A 155 13.51 22.96 -41.13
CA LEU A 155 12.59 21.85 -40.90
C LEU A 155 12.12 21.84 -39.45
N LEU A 156 10.81 21.84 -39.25
CA LEU A 156 10.18 21.87 -37.93
C LEU A 156 9.64 20.50 -37.52
N ASP A 157 9.22 19.68 -38.49
CA ASP A 157 8.63 18.37 -38.24
C ASP A 157 8.70 17.47 -39.48
N VAL A 158 8.68 16.15 -39.24
CA VAL A 158 8.62 15.10 -40.26
C VAL A 158 7.88 13.88 -39.71
N TRP A 159 6.88 13.39 -40.44
CA TRP A 159 6.13 12.19 -40.06
C TRP A 159 5.58 11.46 -41.28
N ASN A 160 5.16 10.22 -41.09
CA ASN A 160 4.45 9.40 -42.06
C ASN A 160 3.11 8.92 -41.48
N LYS A 161 2.15 8.57 -42.34
CA LYS A 161 0.84 8.04 -41.91
C LYS A 161 0.94 6.70 -41.20
N ASP A 162 1.97 5.93 -41.50
CA ASP A 162 2.21 4.63 -40.88
C ASP A 162 2.96 4.75 -39.53
N ASP A 163 3.34 5.96 -39.12
CA ASP A 163 4.04 6.18 -37.85
C ASP A 163 3.13 5.82 -36.65
N GLY A 164 3.68 5.08 -35.69
CA GLY A 164 3.05 4.84 -34.40
C GLY A 164 3.58 5.79 -33.32
N VAL A 165 3.13 5.58 -32.09
CA VAL A 165 3.77 6.20 -30.92
C VAL A 165 5.13 5.53 -30.69
N ASP A 166 6.20 6.32 -30.67
CA ASP A 166 7.53 5.85 -30.27
C ASP A 166 7.71 6.07 -28.76
N THR A 167 8.19 5.05 -28.06
CA THR A 167 8.44 5.12 -26.61
C THR A 167 9.88 4.77 -26.30
N ARG A 168 10.53 5.64 -25.51
CA ARG A 168 11.92 5.46 -25.11
C ARG A 168 11.98 5.38 -23.60
N LEU A 169 12.34 4.21 -23.10
CA LEU A 169 12.54 3.99 -21.68
C LEU A 169 13.79 4.74 -21.20
N LEU A 170 13.62 5.67 -20.25
CA LEU A 170 14.73 6.40 -19.65
C LEU A 170 15.18 5.73 -18.34
N PHE A 171 14.22 5.26 -17.55
CA PHE A 171 14.48 4.58 -16.28
C PHE A 171 13.32 3.66 -15.95
N LYS A 172 13.63 2.43 -15.51
CA LYS A 172 12.65 1.48 -14.98
C LYS A 172 13.07 1.02 -13.58
N PRO A 173 12.17 1.06 -12.58
CA PRO A 173 12.48 0.53 -11.26
C PRO A 173 12.65 -0.99 -11.31
N MET A 174 13.46 -1.53 -10.39
CA MET A 174 13.75 -2.97 -10.31
C MET A 174 12.50 -3.82 -10.02
N SER A 175 11.53 -3.26 -9.29
CA SER A 175 10.26 -3.90 -8.98
C SER A 175 9.14 -3.23 -9.75
N CYS A 176 8.50 -3.98 -10.64
CA CYS A 176 7.26 -3.58 -11.31
C CYS A 176 6.20 -4.63 -11.02
N ARG A 177 5.46 -4.46 -9.93
CA ARG A 177 4.39 -5.38 -9.52
C ARG A 177 3.14 -5.25 -10.39
N ARG A 178 2.87 -4.02 -10.84
CA ARG A 178 1.75 -3.66 -11.72
C ARG A 178 2.22 -2.66 -12.76
N SER A 179 1.67 -2.79 -13.96
CA SER A 179 1.81 -1.83 -15.03
C SER A 179 0.47 -1.23 -15.42
N VAL A 180 0.48 0.01 -15.91
CA VAL A 180 -0.71 0.71 -16.41
C VAL A 180 -1.47 -0.13 -17.42
N GLN A 181 -2.78 -0.27 -17.21
CA GLN A 181 -3.74 -0.88 -18.14
C GLN A 181 -4.80 0.13 -18.56
N HIS A 182 -5.56 -0.20 -19.62
CA HIS A 182 -6.67 0.62 -20.08
C HIS A 182 -7.75 0.79 -18.99
N GLY A 183 -8.19 2.03 -18.77
CA GLY A 183 -9.17 2.39 -17.74
C GLY A 183 -8.62 2.47 -16.31
N ASP A 184 -7.31 2.32 -16.11
CA ASP A 184 -6.68 2.65 -14.84
C ASP A 184 -6.67 4.17 -14.63
N PHE A 185 -6.69 4.59 -13.37
CA PHE A 185 -6.39 5.95 -12.98
C PHE A 185 -4.89 6.07 -12.71
N VAL A 186 -4.27 7.10 -13.29
CA VAL A 186 -2.84 7.36 -13.17
C VAL A 186 -2.59 8.76 -12.66
N ARG A 187 -1.49 8.91 -11.93
CA ARG A 187 -0.92 10.20 -11.54
C ARG A 187 0.49 10.25 -12.08
N TYR A 188 0.81 11.25 -12.89
CA TYR A 188 2.15 11.37 -13.45
C TYR A 188 2.62 12.81 -13.55
N LEU A 189 3.93 13.00 -13.50
CA LEU A 189 4.56 14.26 -13.84
C LEU A 189 5.04 14.22 -15.29
N TYR A 190 4.93 15.33 -16.01
CA TYR A 190 5.37 15.40 -17.39
C TYR A 190 6.00 16.74 -17.76
N ASN A 191 6.83 16.70 -18.80
CA ASN A 191 7.24 17.85 -19.59
C ASN A 191 6.87 17.63 -21.06
N GLY A 192 6.08 18.54 -21.62
CA GLY A 192 5.59 18.52 -23.00
C GLY A 192 6.38 19.48 -23.88
N SER A 193 6.94 18.95 -24.97
CA SER A 193 7.69 19.73 -25.96
C SER A 193 7.31 19.33 -27.38
N LEU A 194 7.58 20.20 -28.35
CA LEU A 194 7.53 19.83 -29.75
C LEU A 194 8.77 19.01 -30.10
N ILE A 195 8.73 18.24 -31.19
CA ILE A 195 9.90 17.45 -31.66
C ILE A 195 11.16 18.29 -31.90
N ASN A 196 10.99 19.60 -32.12
CA ASN A 196 12.08 20.55 -32.26
C ASN A 196 12.72 21.00 -30.92
N GLY A 197 12.20 20.55 -29.77
CA GLY A 197 12.68 20.88 -28.43
C GLY A 197 12.00 22.08 -27.75
N THR A 198 11.04 22.74 -28.43
CA THR A 198 10.30 23.86 -27.84
C THR A 198 9.31 23.34 -26.80
N ASN A 199 9.52 23.65 -25.52
CA ASN A 199 8.59 23.30 -24.45
C ASN A 199 7.29 24.11 -24.57
N PHE A 200 6.15 23.46 -24.40
CA PHE A 200 4.83 24.12 -24.41
C PHE A 200 4.06 23.95 -23.10
N GLU A 201 4.37 22.94 -22.30
CA GLU A 201 3.70 22.68 -21.02
C GLU A 201 4.55 21.81 -20.10
N SER A 202 4.40 21.97 -18.78
CA SER A 202 5.05 21.11 -17.80
C SER A 202 4.25 21.06 -16.51
N SER A 203 4.07 19.87 -15.95
CA SER A 203 3.45 19.71 -14.63
C SER A 203 4.43 19.97 -13.47
N TYR A 204 5.74 19.87 -13.72
CA TYR A 204 6.79 20.14 -12.73
C TYR A 204 6.77 21.60 -12.26
N GLY A 205 6.44 22.54 -13.15
CA GLY A 205 6.41 23.97 -12.82
C GLY A 205 5.36 24.35 -11.78
N GLN A 206 4.35 23.50 -11.57
CA GLN A 206 3.26 23.72 -10.60
C GLN A 206 3.34 22.79 -9.38
N TYR A 207 4.29 21.83 -9.36
CA TYR A 207 4.37 20.77 -8.34
C TYR A 207 3.07 19.96 -8.18
N VAL A 208 2.29 19.81 -9.26
CA VAL A 208 1.03 19.07 -9.26
C VAL A 208 1.14 17.93 -10.27
N THR A 209 0.63 16.76 -9.89
CA THR A 209 0.52 15.60 -10.78
C THR A 209 -0.63 15.81 -11.76
N TYR A 210 -0.48 15.26 -12.97
CA TYR A 210 -1.62 15.14 -13.87
C TYR A 210 -2.34 13.83 -13.57
N ASP A 211 -3.58 13.98 -13.15
CA ASP A 211 -4.39 12.91 -12.56
C ASP A 211 -5.56 12.63 -13.51
N THR A 212 -5.60 11.43 -14.09
CA THR A 212 -6.57 11.11 -15.15
C THR A 212 -6.79 9.62 -15.31
N TYR A 213 -7.85 9.25 -16.03
CA TYR A 213 -8.06 7.89 -16.52
C TYR A 213 -7.31 7.65 -17.82
N VAL A 214 -6.78 6.43 -17.98
CA VAL A 214 -6.06 6.02 -19.18
C VAL A 214 -7.03 5.42 -20.20
N ASP A 215 -7.74 6.30 -20.89
CA ASP A 215 -8.67 6.01 -21.97
C ASP A 215 -8.71 7.16 -23.00
N GLU A 216 -9.43 6.96 -24.10
CA GLU A 216 -9.53 7.94 -25.18
C GLU A 216 -10.49 9.12 -24.88
N ASP A 217 -11.29 9.04 -23.81
CA ASP A 217 -12.20 10.11 -23.42
C ASP A 217 -11.45 11.23 -22.67
N HIS A 218 -10.37 10.87 -21.97
CA HIS A 218 -9.61 11.81 -21.14
C HIS A 218 -8.22 12.17 -21.70
N LEU A 219 -7.64 11.33 -22.55
CA LEU A 219 -6.30 11.52 -23.10
C LEU A 219 -6.29 11.46 -24.62
N ILE A 220 -5.35 12.17 -25.24
CA ILE A 220 -5.04 11.96 -26.66
C ILE A 220 -4.61 10.50 -26.89
N SER A 221 -5.03 9.89 -28.00
CA SER A 221 -4.81 8.46 -28.27
C SER A 221 -3.32 8.06 -28.15
N GLY A 222 -2.41 8.95 -28.55
CA GLY A 222 -0.99 8.71 -28.41
C GLY A 222 -0.48 8.63 -26.97
N MET A 223 -1.08 9.38 -26.04
CA MET A 223 -0.74 9.29 -24.61
C MET A 223 -1.30 8.02 -24.00
N VAL A 224 -2.51 7.60 -24.37
CA VAL A 224 -3.07 6.30 -23.96
C VAL A 224 -2.10 5.18 -24.33
N GLN A 225 -1.69 5.12 -25.60
CA GLN A 225 -0.73 4.13 -26.10
C GLN A 225 0.64 4.23 -25.42
N GLY A 226 1.15 5.44 -25.19
CA GLY A 226 2.47 5.66 -24.61
C GLY A 226 2.58 5.32 -23.12
N LEU A 227 1.51 5.56 -22.36
CA LEU A 227 1.42 5.25 -20.93
C LEU A 227 1.19 3.76 -20.67
N MET A 228 0.61 3.01 -21.62
CA MET A 228 0.40 1.57 -21.47
C MET A 228 1.71 0.86 -21.08
N GLY A 229 1.60 -0.03 -20.09
CA GLY A 229 2.73 -0.84 -19.65
C GLY A 229 3.77 -0.08 -18.80
N MET A 230 3.59 1.21 -18.50
CA MET A 230 4.46 1.93 -17.57
C MET A 230 4.30 1.41 -16.14
N CYS A 231 5.40 1.39 -15.39
CA CYS A 231 5.43 1.04 -13.96
C CYS A 231 5.56 2.29 -13.08
N VAL A 232 5.06 2.25 -11.85
CA VAL A 232 5.25 3.35 -10.89
C VAL A 232 6.73 3.62 -10.69
N GLY A 233 7.15 4.88 -10.73
CA GLY A 233 8.54 5.33 -10.69
C GLY A 233 9.28 5.27 -12.03
N GLU A 234 8.67 4.71 -13.08
CA GLU A 234 9.26 4.67 -14.42
C GLU A 234 9.32 6.05 -15.07
N LYS A 235 10.44 6.35 -15.74
CA LYS A 235 10.59 7.52 -16.61
C LYS A 235 10.67 7.09 -18.07
N ARG A 236 9.87 7.72 -18.92
CA ARG A 236 9.77 7.38 -20.35
C ARG A 236 9.53 8.63 -21.18
N THR A 237 10.17 8.70 -22.34
CA THR A 237 9.85 9.69 -23.38
C THR A 237 8.84 9.07 -24.34
N ILE A 238 7.74 9.76 -24.61
CA ILE A 238 6.67 9.35 -25.52
C ILE A 238 6.63 10.36 -26.67
N ILE A 239 6.87 9.90 -27.89
CA ILE A 239 6.84 10.72 -29.11
C ILE A 239 5.59 10.36 -29.90
N ILE A 240 4.72 11.35 -30.08
CA ILE A 240 3.38 11.16 -30.62
C ILE A 240 3.27 11.92 -31.95
N PRO A 241 3.05 11.23 -33.07
CA PRO A 241 2.86 11.87 -34.36
C PRO A 241 1.56 12.69 -34.37
N PRO A 242 1.41 13.69 -35.26
CA PRO A 242 0.36 14.68 -35.14
C PRO A 242 -1.06 14.10 -35.12
N PHE A 243 -1.32 13.05 -35.90
CA PHE A 243 -2.64 12.42 -36.02
C PHE A 243 -3.05 11.58 -34.79
N LEU A 244 -2.11 11.25 -33.90
CA LEU A 244 -2.39 10.64 -32.59
C LEU A 244 -2.35 11.66 -31.43
N ALA A 245 -2.02 12.91 -31.74
CA ALA A 245 -1.98 14.04 -30.82
C ALA A 245 -3.14 15.02 -31.08
N TYR A 246 -2.85 16.22 -31.62
CA TYR A 246 -3.82 17.29 -31.83
C TYR A 246 -4.19 17.54 -33.31
N GLY A 247 -3.65 16.71 -34.21
CA GLY A 247 -4.00 16.67 -35.63
C GLY A 247 -3.76 17.98 -36.38
N GLU A 248 -4.62 18.23 -37.37
CA GLU A 248 -4.54 19.38 -38.27
C GLU A 248 -4.90 20.71 -37.59
N LYS A 249 -5.57 20.65 -36.44
CA LYS A 249 -6.02 21.86 -35.71
C LYS A 249 -4.97 22.37 -34.73
N GLY A 250 -4.12 21.48 -34.20
CA GLY A 250 -3.25 21.82 -33.08
C GLY A 250 -4.04 22.03 -31.78
N TYR A 251 -3.39 22.61 -30.77
CA TYR A 251 -3.99 22.87 -29.46
C TYR A 251 -3.70 24.30 -28.98
N GLY A 252 -4.75 25.14 -29.06
CA GLY A 252 -4.69 26.55 -28.70
C GLY A 252 -3.54 27.27 -29.42
N VAL A 253 -2.77 28.05 -28.67
CA VAL A 253 -1.55 28.72 -29.16
C VAL A 253 -0.27 27.95 -28.81
N LYS A 254 -0.41 26.87 -28.02
CA LYS A 254 0.72 26.12 -27.44
C LYS A 254 1.29 25.10 -28.43
N VAL A 255 0.40 24.39 -29.13
CA VAL A 255 0.79 23.34 -30.07
C VAL A 255 0.28 23.69 -31.46
N PRO A 256 1.17 23.93 -32.44
CA PRO A 256 0.78 24.20 -33.81
C PRO A 256 0.04 23.04 -34.47
N ALA A 257 -0.69 23.33 -35.54
CA ALA A 257 -1.23 22.33 -36.45
C ALA A 257 -0.12 21.40 -36.98
N HIS A 258 -0.44 20.10 -37.10
CA HIS A 258 0.47 19.08 -37.61
C HIS A 258 1.81 19.00 -36.86
N ALA A 259 1.79 19.19 -35.54
CA ALA A 259 2.99 19.08 -34.72
C ALA A 259 3.07 17.72 -34.03
N THR A 260 4.25 17.09 -34.14
CA THR A 260 4.68 15.96 -33.33
C THR A 260 5.01 16.48 -31.94
N VAL A 261 4.42 15.85 -30.92
CA VAL A 261 4.63 16.21 -29.52
C VAL A 261 5.43 15.13 -28.80
N VAL A 262 6.25 15.57 -27.86
CA VAL A 262 7.15 14.74 -27.07
C VAL A 262 6.84 14.98 -25.59
N PHE A 263 6.51 13.91 -24.88
CA PHE A 263 6.25 13.94 -23.44
C PHE A 263 7.31 13.14 -22.70
N ASP A 264 8.06 13.79 -21.83
CA ASP A 264 8.89 13.12 -20.83
C ASP A 264 8.06 12.90 -19.57
N VAL A 265 7.70 11.66 -19.29
CA VAL A 265 6.76 11.27 -18.24
C VAL A 265 7.48 10.54 -17.11
N LEU A 266 7.13 10.87 -15.86
CA LEU A 266 7.42 10.11 -14.66
C LEU A 266 6.09 9.64 -14.06
N LEU A 267 5.84 8.33 -14.03
CA LEU A 267 4.64 7.79 -13.41
C LEU A 267 4.79 7.78 -11.88
N ILE A 268 3.83 8.38 -11.18
CA ILE A 268 3.83 8.52 -9.71
C ILE A 268 2.96 7.46 -9.06
N ASP A 269 1.71 7.31 -9.49
CA ASP A 269 0.78 6.31 -8.94
C ASP A 269 -0.07 5.67 -10.06
N VAL A 270 -0.54 4.44 -9.80
CA VAL A 270 -1.54 3.76 -10.63
C VAL A 270 -2.48 2.89 -9.79
N PHE A 271 -3.79 3.00 -10.04
CA PHE A 271 -4.80 2.10 -9.46
C PHE A 271 -6.02 1.96 -10.38
N ASN A 272 -6.83 0.93 -10.16
CA ASN A 272 -8.16 0.85 -10.73
C ASN A 272 -9.21 1.14 -9.67
N VAL A 273 -10.25 1.92 -10.00
CA VAL A 273 -11.35 2.24 -9.08
C VAL A 273 -12.12 0.97 -8.64
N LYS A 274 -12.03 -0.12 -9.42
CA LYS A 274 -12.64 -1.41 -9.09
C LYS A 274 -11.77 -2.30 -8.20
N ASP A 275 -10.53 -1.91 -7.92
CA ASP A 275 -9.63 -2.70 -7.07
C ASP A 275 -10.09 -2.67 -5.62
N ASP A 276 -9.99 -3.80 -4.91
CA ASP A 276 -10.07 -3.80 -3.44
C ASP A 276 -8.67 -3.63 -2.82
N VAL A 277 -8.61 -3.49 -1.50
CA VAL A 277 -7.34 -3.50 -0.76
C VAL A 277 -6.58 -4.80 -1.06
N GLN A 278 -5.32 -4.67 -1.47
CA GLN A 278 -4.44 -5.82 -1.67
C GLN A 278 -3.77 -6.12 -0.33
N VAL A 279 -3.84 -7.37 0.12
CA VAL A 279 -3.28 -7.79 1.40
C VAL A 279 -2.29 -8.93 1.17
N GLU A 280 -1.01 -8.66 1.42
CA GLU A 280 0.06 -9.64 1.43
C GLU A 280 0.43 -9.96 2.88
N VAL A 281 0.29 -11.23 3.28
CA VAL A 281 0.65 -11.69 4.62
C VAL A 281 2.13 -12.05 4.63
N LEU A 282 2.95 -11.22 5.29
CA LEU A 282 4.40 -11.39 5.33
C LEU A 282 4.82 -12.44 6.36
N HIS A 283 4.16 -12.47 7.51
CA HIS A 283 4.49 -13.38 8.60
C HIS A 283 3.30 -13.63 9.51
N VAL A 284 3.04 -14.90 9.85
CA VAL A 284 2.05 -15.30 10.86
C VAL A 284 2.76 -16.10 11.95
N PRO A 285 2.84 -15.59 13.19
CA PRO A 285 3.37 -16.35 14.32
C PRO A 285 2.53 -17.59 14.61
N GLN A 286 3.18 -18.63 15.15
CA GLN A 286 2.52 -19.83 15.66
C GLN A 286 2.78 -19.95 17.17
N PRO A 287 1.76 -20.30 17.97
CA PRO A 287 0.39 -20.64 17.56
C PRO A 287 -0.51 -19.42 17.34
N CYS A 288 -1.31 -19.41 16.27
CA CYS A 288 -2.41 -18.45 16.12
C CYS A 288 -3.67 -18.98 16.83
N ARG A 289 -3.76 -18.74 18.15
CA ARG A 289 -4.84 -19.24 19.01
C ARG A 289 -6.21 -18.63 18.67
N ARG A 290 -6.23 -17.34 18.32
CA ARG A 290 -7.43 -16.58 17.95
C ARG A 290 -7.11 -15.66 16.78
N LYS A 291 -8.12 -15.43 15.94
CA LYS A 291 -8.11 -14.39 14.90
C LYS A 291 -9.00 -13.21 15.29
N SER A 292 -8.60 -12.00 14.88
CA SER A 292 -9.37 -10.79 15.11
C SER A 292 -10.74 -10.86 14.42
N LYS A 293 -11.75 -10.30 15.08
CA LYS A 293 -13.13 -10.21 14.59
C LYS A 293 -13.63 -8.77 14.67
N LYS A 294 -14.71 -8.49 13.93
CA LYS A 294 -15.39 -7.20 14.01
C LYS A 294 -15.78 -6.88 15.46
N GLY A 295 -15.44 -5.69 15.93
CA GLY A 295 -15.65 -5.22 17.29
C GLY A 295 -14.50 -5.48 18.25
N ASP A 296 -13.46 -6.22 17.84
CA ASP A 296 -12.24 -6.35 18.64
C ASP A 296 -11.50 -5.02 18.68
N PHE A 297 -11.05 -4.62 19.88
CA PHE A 297 -10.07 -3.58 20.08
C PHE A 297 -8.69 -4.14 19.71
N ILE A 298 -7.98 -3.45 18.81
CA ILE A 298 -6.69 -3.90 18.27
C ILE A 298 -5.64 -2.82 18.43
N ARG A 299 -4.42 -3.25 18.79
CA ARG A 299 -3.24 -2.41 18.80
C ARG A 299 -2.23 -2.94 17.80
N TYR A 300 -1.70 -2.04 16.98
CA TYR A 300 -0.74 -2.41 15.96
C TYR A 300 0.26 -1.29 15.73
N HIS A 301 1.46 -1.67 15.29
CA HIS A 301 2.39 -0.74 14.68
C HIS A 301 2.21 -0.70 13.17
N TYR A 302 2.57 0.43 12.55
CA TYR A 302 2.57 0.56 11.11
C TYR A 302 3.67 1.50 10.60
N ASN A 303 4.07 1.28 9.35
CA ASN A 303 4.76 2.26 8.50
C ASN A 303 3.91 2.54 7.26
N GLY A 304 3.60 3.80 7.00
CA GLY A 304 2.84 4.28 5.84
C GLY A 304 3.75 4.93 4.81
N THR A 305 3.73 4.42 3.59
CA THR A 305 4.52 4.89 2.44
C THR A 305 3.67 5.08 1.19
N PHE A 306 4.10 5.93 0.27
CA PHE A 306 3.53 6.01 -1.08
C PHE A 306 4.10 4.89 -1.99
N GLN A 307 3.54 4.71 -3.19
CA GLN A 307 4.02 3.67 -4.13
C GLN A 307 5.47 3.88 -4.60
N ASP A 308 5.98 5.11 -4.52
CA ASP A 308 7.38 5.44 -4.79
C ASP A 308 8.34 5.10 -3.62
N GLY A 309 7.80 4.66 -2.48
CA GLY A 309 8.54 4.32 -1.26
C GLY A 309 8.75 5.48 -0.28
N THR A 310 8.27 6.68 -0.60
CA THR A 310 8.36 7.84 0.29
C THR A 310 7.51 7.61 1.54
N LEU A 311 8.14 7.64 2.73
CA LEU A 311 7.47 7.50 4.03
C LEU A 311 6.71 8.77 4.39
N PHE A 312 5.42 8.65 4.72
CA PHE A 312 4.60 9.78 5.17
C PHE A 312 4.20 9.69 6.64
N ASP A 313 4.11 8.49 7.23
CA ASP A 313 3.77 8.32 8.64
C ASP A 313 4.31 6.99 9.20
N SER A 314 4.60 6.94 10.49
CA SER A 314 5.05 5.74 11.19
C SER A 314 4.68 5.81 12.66
N SER A 315 4.02 4.76 13.17
CA SER A 315 3.76 4.68 14.61
C SER A 315 5.02 4.37 15.43
N TYR A 316 6.05 3.77 14.82
CA TYR A 316 7.35 3.59 15.47
C TYR A 316 8.05 4.93 15.75
N GLN A 317 7.93 5.92 14.85
CA GLN A 317 8.47 7.26 15.07
C GLN A 317 7.80 7.96 16.27
N ARG A 318 6.54 7.64 16.54
CA ARG A 318 5.78 8.14 17.69
C ARG A 318 5.98 7.34 18.98
N LYS A 319 6.67 6.21 18.91
CA LYS A 319 6.91 5.28 20.03
C LYS A 319 5.63 4.81 20.74
N SER A 320 4.52 4.75 20.01
CA SER A 320 3.24 4.28 20.52
C SER A 320 2.51 3.49 19.45
N THR A 321 1.68 2.52 19.86
CA THR A 321 0.82 1.78 18.94
C THR A 321 -0.32 2.66 18.45
N TYR A 322 -0.88 2.28 17.30
CA TYR A 322 -2.19 2.80 16.89
C TYR A 322 -3.28 1.85 17.40
N ASN A 323 -4.29 2.41 18.03
CA ASN A 323 -5.33 1.66 18.73
C ASN A 323 -6.68 1.97 18.07
N THR A 324 -7.44 0.94 17.71
CA THR A 324 -8.74 1.11 17.06
C THR A 324 -9.65 -0.11 17.26
N PHE A 325 -10.88 -0.04 16.78
CA PHE A 325 -11.77 -1.20 16.72
C PHE A 325 -11.91 -1.72 15.30
N VAL A 326 -11.75 -3.03 15.15
CA VAL A 326 -11.82 -3.72 13.86
C VAL A 326 -13.24 -3.70 13.30
N GLY A 327 -13.41 -3.31 12.05
CA GLY A 327 -14.65 -3.36 11.29
C GLY A 327 -15.71 -2.33 11.70
N LEU A 328 -15.32 -1.27 12.42
CA LEU A 328 -16.21 -0.19 12.85
C LEU A 328 -15.98 1.13 12.08
N GLY A 329 -15.02 1.18 11.14
CA GLY A 329 -14.80 2.37 10.31
C GLY A 329 -14.13 3.54 11.04
N HIS A 330 -13.38 3.30 12.11
CA HIS A 330 -12.60 4.33 12.81
C HIS A 330 -11.27 4.66 12.13
N VAL A 331 -10.82 3.81 11.21
CA VAL A 331 -9.67 4.03 10.33
C VAL A 331 -10.13 3.96 8.88
N ILE A 332 -9.25 4.34 7.95
CA ILE A 332 -9.54 4.23 6.52
C ILE A 332 -9.99 2.80 6.15
N ALA A 333 -10.96 2.70 5.24
CA ALA A 333 -11.66 1.45 4.96
C ALA A 333 -10.73 0.30 4.55
N GLY A 334 -9.64 0.59 3.82
CA GLY A 334 -8.67 -0.41 3.42
C GLY A 334 -7.90 -1.00 4.60
N VAL A 335 -7.47 -0.17 5.56
CA VAL A 335 -6.81 -0.64 6.79
C VAL A 335 -7.81 -1.43 7.64
N ASP A 336 -9.05 -0.95 7.77
CA ASP A 336 -10.08 -1.63 8.59
C ASP A 336 -10.38 -3.04 8.04
N LYS A 337 -10.49 -3.19 6.71
CA LYS A 337 -10.57 -4.50 6.05
C LYS A 337 -9.33 -5.35 6.29
N ALA A 338 -8.14 -4.75 6.17
CA ALA A 338 -6.86 -5.45 6.35
C ALA A 338 -6.59 -5.89 7.79
N LEU A 339 -7.27 -5.35 8.79
CA LEU A 339 -7.15 -5.77 10.20
C LEU A 339 -8.06 -6.95 10.54
N GLN A 340 -8.93 -7.41 9.62
CA GLN A 340 -9.81 -8.55 9.87
C GLN A 340 -9.04 -9.88 9.75
N GLY A 341 -9.32 -10.80 10.67
CA GLY A 341 -8.78 -12.14 10.66
C GLY A 341 -7.27 -12.23 10.88
N VAL A 342 -6.66 -11.22 11.54
CA VAL A 342 -5.23 -11.25 11.89
C VAL A 342 -4.97 -12.08 13.14
N CYS A 343 -3.76 -12.60 13.26
CA CYS A 343 -3.20 -13.20 14.47
C CYS A 343 -2.35 -12.17 15.23
N VAL A 344 -2.17 -12.39 16.53
CA VAL A 344 -1.24 -11.59 17.34
C VAL A 344 0.20 -11.80 16.83
N GLY A 345 0.96 -10.72 16.70
CA GLY A 345 2.31 -10.70 16.12
C GLY A 345 2.36 -10.83 14.58
N GLU A 346 1.21 -10.93 13.90
CA GLU A 346 1.16 -11.01 12.44
C GLU A 346 1.71 -9.74 11.77
N LYS A 347 2.38 -9.91 10.62
CA LYS A 347 2.83 -8.81 9.77
C LYS A 347 2.15 -8.88 8.41
N ARG A 348 1.59 -7.75 7.96
CA ARG A 348 0.94 -7.61 6.65
C ARG A 348 1.55 -6.44 5.89
N HIS A 349 1.68 -6.60 4.59
CA HIS A 349 1.93 -5.51 3.64
C HIS A 349 0.66 -5.28 2.84
N ILE A 350 0.11 -4.06 2.91
CA ILE A 350 -1.16 -3.75 2.26
C ILE A 350 -1.03 -2.57 1.31
N ILE A 351 -1.75 -2.64 0.18
CA ILE A 351 -1.85 -1.57 -0.81
C ILE A 351 -3.31 -1.12 -0.85
N VAL A 352 -3.54 0.13 -0.45
CA VAL A 352 -4.85 0.73 -0.27
C VAL A 352 -5.11 1.74 -1.39
N PRO A 353 -6.05 1.46 -2.32
CA PRO A 353 -6.43 2.42 -3.34
C PRO A 353 -7.16 3.64 -2.73
N PRO A 354 -7.19 4.80 -3.40
CA PRO A 354 -7.63 6.05 -2.79
C PRO A 354 -9.08 6.01 -2.31
N HIS A 355 -9.96 5.32 -3.03
CA HIS A 355 -11.38 5.19 -2.66
C HIS A 355 -11.60 4.35 -1.37
N LEU A 356 -10.57 3.63 -0.90
CA LEU A 356 -10.53 2.97 0.42
C LEU A 356 -9.61 3.69 1.42
N ALA A 357 -9.05 4.83 1.03
CA ALA A 357 -8.19 5.70 1.82
C ALA A 357 -8.81 7.11 1.98
N TYR A 358 -8.16 8.15 1.46
CA TYR A 358 -8.56 9.56 1.58
C TYR A 358 -9.23 10.14 0.32
N GLY A 359 -9.56 9.30 -0.66
CA GLY A 359 -10.28 9.69 -1.87
C GLY A 359 -9.54 10.68 -2.77
N GLU A 360 -10.28 11.34 -3.65
CA GLU A 360 -9.76 12.29 -4.64
C GLU A 360 -9.22 13.59 -4.01
N ASN A 361 -9.67 13.92 -2.81
CA ASN A 361 -9.26 15.16 -2.14
C ASN A 361 -8.01 15.00 -1.26
N GLY A 362 -7.66 13.77 -0.88
CA GLY A 362 -6.56 13.53 0.04
C GLY A 362 -6.84 14.04 1.46
N THR A 363 -5.79 14.29 2.24
CA THR A 363 -5.93 14.89 3.58
C THR A 363 -4.76 15.80 3.94
N GLY A 364 -5.09 17.06 4.25
CA GLY A 364 -4.11 18.10 4.57
C GLY A 364 -3.05 18.27 3.48
N ASP A 365 -1.86 18.69 3.87
CA ASP A 365 -0.71 18.80 2.97
C ASP A 365 0.13 17.51 2.91
N LEU A 366 -0.22 16.50 3.73
CA LEU A 366 0.56 15.27 3.88
C LEU A 366 0.21 14.23 2.83
N ILE A 367 -1.09 13.99 2.60
CA ILE A 367 -1.56 12.97 1.67
C ILE A 367 -2.25 13.65 0.49
N PRO A 368 -1.65 13.61 -0.71
CA PRO A 368 -2.28 14.22 -1.87
C PRO A 368 -3.55 13.46 -2.29
N GLY A 369 -4.40 14.15 -3.05
CA GLY A 369 -5.57 13.56 -3.69
C GLY A 369 -5.24 12.34 -4.54
N SER A 370 -6.12 11.34 -4.54
CA SER A 370 -6.00 10.13 -5.35
C SER A 370 -4.71 9.32 -5.11
N ALA A 371 -4.04 9.52 -3.97
CA ALA A 371 -2.82 8.79 -3.62
C ALA A 371 -3.10 7.35 -3.22
N VAL A 372 -2.33 6.41 -3.77
CA VAL A 372 -2.33 5.02 -3.33
C VAL A 372 -1.41 4.89 -2.12
N LEU A 373 -1.91 4.31 -1.03
CA LEU A 373 -1.15 4.19 0.22
C LEU A 373 -0.70 2.76 0.44
N ILE A 374 0.54 2.60 0.89
CA ILE A 374 1.11 1.32 1.28
C ILE A 374 1.34 1.32 2.79
N PHE A 375 0.84 0.29 3.48
CA PHE A 375 1.08 0.11 4.90
C PHE A 375 1.73 -1.24 5.20
N ASP A 376 2.82 -1.22 5.95
CA ASP A 376 3.35 -2.39 6.64
C ASP A 376 2.78 -2.41 8.06
N LEU A 377 1.90 -3.36 8.35
CA LEU A 377 1.24 -3.54 9.65
C LEU A 377 1.97 -4.60 10.48
N HIS A 378 2.09 -4.36 11.78
CA HIS A 378 2.58 -5.33 12.77
C HIS A 378 1.63 -5.37 13.96
N ILE A 379 0.90 -6.47 14.10
CA ILE A 379 -0.14 -6.62 15.10
C ILE A 379 0.49 -6.91 16.46
N ILE A 380 0.16 -6.12 17.48
CA ILE A 380 0.74 -6.27 18.82
C ILE A 380 -0.18 -7.10 19.70
N ASP A 381 -1.46 -6.78 19.74
CA ASP A 381 -2.50 -7.58 20.38
C ASP A 381 -3.91 -7.13 19.97
N PHE A 382 -4.91 -7.91 20.37
CA PHE A 382 -6.31 -7.52 20.30
C PHE A 382 -7.16 -8.30 21.30
N HIS A 383 -8.28 -7.71 21.69
CA HIS A 383 -9.30 -8.34 22.55
C HIS A 383 -10.67 -7.75 22.25
N ASN A 384 -11.75 -8.42 22.66
CA ASN A 384 -13.08 -7.83 22.66
C ASN A 384 -13.39 -7.29 24.06
N PRO A 385 -13.90 -6.05 24.21
CA PRO A 385 -14.36 -5.56 25.50
C PRO A 385 -15.48 -6.40 26.13
N LYS A 386 -16.13 -7.27 25.35
CA LYS A 386 -17.16 -8.20 25.81
C LYS A 386 -16.63 -9.60 26.13
N ASP A 387 -15.33 -9.85 25.97
CA ASP A 387 -14.74 -11.15 26.26
C ASP A 387 -14.89 -11.48 27.76
N SER A 388 -15.20 -12.74 28.05
CA SER A 388 -15.13 -13.29 29.40
C SER A 388 -13.77 -13.96 29.62
N VAL A 389 -13.46 -14.27 30.87
CA VAL A 389 -12.32 -15.13 31.21
C VAL A 389 -12.56 -16.51 30.61
N GLU A 390 -11.61 -17.02 29.83
CA GLU A 390 -11.67 -18.36 29.25
C GLU A 390 -10.83 -19.31 30.11
N VAL A 391 -11.44 -20.42 30.55
CA VAL A 391 -10.80 -21.40 31.43
C VAL A 391 -10.79 -22.75 30.73
N GLN A 392 -9.60 -23.24 30.40
CA GLN A 392 -9.39 -24.56 29.82
C GLN A 392 -8.71 -25.48 30.84
N ILE A 393 -9.37 -26.57 31.21
CA ILE A 393 -8.78 -27.60 32.09
C ILE A 393 -7.83 -28.46 31.26
N THR A 394 -6.53 -28.35 31.52
CA THR A 394 -5.48 -29.09 30.79
C THR A 394 -5.18 -30.43 31.46
N HIS A 395 -5.36 -30.52 32.77
CA HIS A 395 -5.24 -31.77 33.53
C HIS A 395 -6.19 -31.77 34.71
N LYS A 396 -6.96 -32.84 34.89
CA LYS A 396 -7.82 -33.05 36.06
C LYS A 396 -7.45 -34.33 36.80
N PRO A 397 -7.17 -34.28 38.11
CA PRO A 397 -6.84 -35.46 38.90
C PRO A 397 -8.06 -36.40 39.04
N LEU A 398 -7.80 -37.69 39.23
CA LEU A 398 -8.84 -38.72 39.38
C LEU A 398 -9.72 -38.49 40.63
N GLN A 399 -9.14 -37.94 41.70
CA GLN A 399 -9.83 -37.61 42.95
C GLN A 399 -9.97 -36.09 43.06
N CYS A 400 -11.20 -35.59 42.94
CA CYS A 400 -11.51 -34.17 42.89
C CYS A 400 -12.79 -33.89 43.70
N ASN A 401 -12.76 -34.24 44.99
CA ASN A 401 -13.93 -34.20 45.87
C ASN A 401 -14.17 -32.81 46.49
N SER A 402 -13.11 -31.99 46.57
CA SER A 402 -13.14 -30.64 47.13
C SER A 402 -12.61 -29.69 46.08
N THR A 403 -13.39 -28.66 45.77
CA THR A 403 -13.02 -27.60 44.84
C THR A 403 -12.93 -26.27 45.57
N SER A 404 -12.04 -25.41 45.10
CA SER A 404 -11.88 -24.05 45.60
C SER A 404 -13.15 -23.22 45.42
N THR A 405 -13.52 -22.46 46.45
CA THR A 405 -14.64 -21.52 46.48
C THR A 405 -14.17 -20.17 47.05
N ASN A 406 -15.06 -19.18 47.10
CA ASN A 406 -14.76 -17.93 47.81
C ASN A 406 -14.29 -18.20 49.24
N ASP A 407 -13.41 -17.34 49.73
CA ASP A 407 -12.74 -17.37 51.04
C ASP A 407 -11.75 -18.52 51.26
N ASP A 408 -11.62 -19.47 50.33
CA ASP A 408 -10.61 -20.51 50.44
C ASP A 408 -9.20 -19.94 50.20
N LEU A 409 -8.23 -20.42 50.99
CA LEU A 409 -6.82 -20.19 50.73
C LEU A 409 -6.32 -21.21 49.72
N VAL A 410 -5.87 -20.72 48.57
CA VAL A 410 -5.24 -21.54 47.53
C VAL A 410 -3.74 -21.30 47.48
N ILE A 411 -2.96 -22.37 47.34
CA ILE A 411 -1.52 -22.31 47.07
C ILE A 411 -1.28 -22.93 45.69
N TYR A 412 -0.67 -22.18 44.77
CA TYR A 412 -0.61 -22.57 43.36
C TYR A 412 0.70 -22.16 42.69
N HIS A 413 1.09 -22.92 41.65
CA HIS A 413 2.08 -22.47 40.68
C HIS A 413 1.39 -21.79 39.49
N TYR A 414 2.07 -20.79 38.92
CA TYR A 414 1.59 -20.13 37.72
C TYR A 414 2.75 -19.74 36.80
N ASN A 415 2.48 -19.72 35.49
CA ASN A 415 3.31 -19.11 34.46
C ASN A 415 2.43 -18.14 33.66
N CYS A 416 2.82 -16.87 33.60
CA CYS A 416 2.09 -15.80 32.91
C CYS A 416 2.80 -15.43 31.60
N SER A 417 2.04 -15.37 30.51
CA SER A 417 2.52 -14.97 29.19
C SER A 417 1.50 -14.13 28.43
N LEU A 418 1.94 -13.45 27.38
CA LEU A 418 1.06 -12.77 26.42
C LEU A 418 0.51 -13.75 25.37
N LEU A 419 -0.50 -13.32 24.60
CA LEU A 419 -1.07 -14.10 23.49
C LEU A 419 -0.06 -14.54 22.42
N ASP A 420 1.05 -13.81 22.26
CA ASP A 420 2.13 -14.12 21.33
C ASP A 420 3.14 -15.15 21.87
N GLY A 421 2.97 -15.59 23.13
CA GLY A 421 3.86 -16.52 23.83
C GLY A 421 5.01 -15.86 24.58
N THR A 422 5.13 -14.52 24.58
CA THR A 422 6.11 -13.80 25.38
C THR A 422 5.86 -14.08 26.87
N ARG A 423 6.80 -14.75 27.54
CA ARG A 423 6.73 -15.01 28.98
C ARG A 423 6.97 -13.72 29.77
N LEU A 424 6.10 -13.45 30.73
CA LEU A 424 6.15 -12.25 31.57
C LEU A 424 6.77 -12.58 32.94
N TYR A 425 6.09 -13.40 33.74
CA TYR A 425 6.52 -13.76 35.10
C TYR A 425 5.89 -15.08 35.53
N SER A 426 6.52 -15.78 36.46
CA SER A 426 6.05 -17.05 37.03
C SER A 426 6.31 -17.12 38.52
N SER A 427 5.61 -18.01 39.23
CA SER A 427 5.90 -18.25 40.65
C SER A 427 7.29 -18.85 40.88
N ASN A 428 7.86 -19.54 39.88
CA ASN A 428 9.23 -20.05 39.96
C ASN A 428 10.27 -18.92 40.01
N ASP A 429 10.00 -17.78 39.38
CA ASP A 429 10.89 -16.61 39.41
C ASP A 429 10.96 -16.00 40.82
N LEU A 430 9.95 -16.24 41.65
CA LEU A 430 9.88 -15.84 43.05
C LEU A 430 10.44 -16.90 44.02
N GLY A 431 10.82 -18.08 43.51
CA GLY A 431 11.37 -19.19 44.30
C GLY A 431 10.39 -19.87 45.27
N ARG A 432 9.09 -19.53 45.20
CA ARG A 432 8.04 -20.10 46.07
C ARG A 432 6.68 -20.11 45.34
N PRO A 433 5.79 -21.05 45.66
CA PRO A 433 4.43 -21.01 45.14
C PRO A 433 3.70 -19.75 45.61
N ALA A 434 2.74 -19.30 44.79
CA ALA A 434 1.89 -18.18 45.16
C ALA A 434 0.77 -18.66 46.08
N GLN A 435 0.26 -17.76 46.90
CA GLN A 435 -0.90 -18.00 47.75
C GLN A 435 -1.88 -16.84 47.60
N ALA A 436 -3.17 -17.13 47.63
CA ALA A 436 -4.23 -16.12 47.62
C ALA A 436 -5.51 -16.63 48.30
N MET A 437 -6.21 -15.73 48.98
CA MET A 437 -7.58 -15.91 49.45
C MET A 437 -8.55 -15.54 48.33
N LEU A 438 -9.35 -16.50 47.87
CA LEU A 438 -10.25 -16.28 46.74
C LEU A 438 -11.41 -15.35 47.10
N GLY A 439 -11.73 -14.39 46.23
CA GLY A 439 -12.82 -13.44 46.42
C GLY A 439 -12.48 -12.23 47.29
N GLN A 440 -11.25 -12.12 47.81
CA GLN A 440 -10.80 -11.00 48.65
C GLN A 440 -9.96 -9.96 47.88
N ALA A 441 -9.99 -9.98 46.55
CA ALA A 441 -9.26 -9.08 45.66
C ALA A 441 -7.73 -9.07 45.87
N GLU A 442 -7.16 -10.17 46.36
CA GLU A 442 -5.70 -10.34 46.50
C GLU A 442 -4.98 -10.58 45.16
N VAL A 443 -5.72 -11.03 44.14
CA VAL A 443 -5.23 -11.24 42.77
C VAL A 443 -6.16 -10.57 41.76
N ILE A 444 -5.70 -10.40 40.52
CA ILE A 444 -6.54 -9.88 39.43
C ILE A 444 -7.80 -10.74 39.27
N GLU A 445 -8.93 -10.09 38.96
CA GLU A 445 -10.24 -10.74 38.96
C GLU A 445 -10.29 -11.97 38.04
N GLY A 446 -9.64 -11.91 36.87
CA GLY A 446 -9.62 -13.05 35.96
C GLY A 446 -8.82 -14.24 36.48
N LEU A 447 -7.76 -14.00 37.24
CA LEU A 447 -7.01 -15.08 37.90
C LEU A 447 -7.83 -15.67 39.07
N ASP A 448 -8.51 -14.82 39.85
CA ASP A 448 -9.45 -15.25 40.90
C ASP A 448 -10.55 -16.16 40.33
N GLN A 449 -11.16 -15.77 39.20
CA GLN A 449 -12.14 -16.59 38.47
C GLN A 449 -11.52 -17.89 37.93
N GLY A 450 -10.30 -17.84 37.40
CA GLY A 450 -9.60 -19.02 36.88
C GLY A 450 -9.25 -20.06 37.96
N LEU A 451 -8.95 -19.60 39.17
CA LEU A 451 -8.62 -20.44 40.32
C LEU A 451 -9.85 -21.04 41.00
N LYS A 452 -11.05 -20.46 40.85
CA LYS A 452 -12.30 -20.98 41.42
C LYS A 452 -12.71 -22.31 40.79
N GLY A 453 -13.21 -23.22 41.61
CA GLY A 453 -13.63 -24.55 41.18
C GLY A 453 -12.47 -25.50 40.85
N MET A 454 -11.21 -25.15 41.14
CA MET A 454 -10.05 -26.04 40.99
C MET A 454 -9.97 -27.04 42.15
N CYS A 455 -9.53 -28.26 41.88
CA CYS A 455 -9.10 -29.20 42.92
C CYS A 455 -7.57 -29.37 42.94
N VAL A 456 -7.04 -29.83 44.07
CA VAL A 456 -5.60 -30.00 44.27
C VAL A 456 -5.02 -30.97 43.23
N GLY A 457 -3.96 -30.54 42.55
CA GLY A 457 -3.32 -31.23 41.42
C GLY A 457 -3.91 -30.90 40.05
N GLU A 458 -5.02 -30.16 39.96
CA GLU A 458 -5.59 -29.72 38.69
C GLU A 458 -4.70 -28.66 38.01
N LYS A 459 -4.58 -28.76 36.68
CA LYS A 459 -3.90 -27.76 35.85
C LYS A 459 -4.86 -27.11 34.88
N ARG A 460 -4.72 -25.80 34.69
CA ARG A 460 -5.56 -24.99 33.80
C ARG A 460 -4.72 -24.06 32.95
N GLU A 461 -5.22 -23.77 31.75
CA GLU A 461 -4.84 -22.58 30.99
C GLU A 461 -5.98 -21.58 31.12
N VAL A 462 -5.69 -20.35 31.54
CA VAL A 462 -6.67 -19.29 31.78
C VAL A 462 -6.31 -18.08 30.95
N ILE A 463 -7.19 -17.69 30.02
CA ILE A 463 -7.02 -16.48 29.20
C ILE A 463 -7.83 -15.36 29.84
N VAL A 464 -7.13 -14.31 30.25
CA VAL A 464 -7.68 -13.16 30.98
C VAL A 464 -7.67 -11.94 30.07
N PRO A 465 -8.86 -11.46 29.64
CA PRO A 465 -8.98 -10.18 28.95
C PRO A 465 -8.56 -9.01 29.84
N PRO A 466 -8.18 -7.85 29.27
CA PRO A 466 -7.56 -6.78 30.04
C PRO A 466 -8.47 -6.17 31.11
N HIS A 467 -9.79 -6.09 30.86
CA HIS A 467 -10.77 -5.59 31.83
C HIS A 467 -10.97 -6.51 33.05
N PHE A 468 -10.47 -7.75 33.01
CA PHE A 468 -10.37 -8.65 34.16
C PHE A 468 -8.92 -8.79 34.68
N GLY A 469 -7.97 -8.09 34.05
CA GLY A 469 -6.54 -8.11 34.36
C GLY A 469 -6.05 -6.76 34.88
N HIS A 470 -5.03 -6.20 34.21
CA HIS A 470 -4.44 -4.91 34.58
C HIS A 470 -5.09 -3.69 33.89
N GLY A 471 -6.02 -3.92 32.96
CA GLY A 471 -6.70 -2.85 32.21
C GLY A 471 -5.73 -1.94 31.45
N GLN A 472 -6.03 -0.65 31.46
CA GLN A 472 -5.23 0.40 30.78
C GLN A 472 -3.97 0.82 31.56
N ASN A 473 -3.75 0.29 32.76
CA ASN A 473 -2.59 0.66 33.55
C ASN A 473 -1.34 -0.05 32.99
N GLU A 474 -0.45 0.70 32.35
CA GLU A 474 0.86 0.19 31.97
C GLU A 474 1.68 -0.13 33.22
N GLY A 475 1.92 -1.42 33.47
CA GLY A 475 2.87 -1.87 34.48
C GLY A 475 4.29 -1.95 33.93
N LEU A 476 5.29 -2.05 34.81
CA LEU A 476 6.69 -2.22 34.41
C LEU A 476 6.94 -3.49 33.56
N VAL A 477 6.09 -4.51 33.70
CA VAL A 477 6.25 -5.82 33.06
C VAL A 477 5.08 -6.15 32.13
N VAL A 478 3.88 -5.63 32.39
CA VAL A 478 2.67 -5.94 31.63
C VAL A 478 2.25 -4.72 30.82
N PRO A 479 2.16 -4.82 29.48
CA PRO A 479 1.63 -3.74 28.65
C PRO A 479 0.18 -3.42 28.99
N ALA A 480 -0.24 -2.16 28.83
CA ALA A 480 -1.66 -1.79 28.92
C ALA A 480 -2.49 -2.60 27.93
N ASP A 481 -3.75 -2.86 28.26
CA ASP A 481 -4.72 -3.57 27.40
C ASP A 481 -4.26 -4.96 26.92
N ALA A 482 -3.28 -5.56 27.60
CA ALA A 482 -2.74 -6.88 27.27
C ALA A 482 -3.68 -8.00 27.72
N VAL A 483 -3.90 -8.96 26.82
CA VAL A 483 -4.52 -10.25 27.15
C VAL A 483 -3.47 -11.17 27.76
N LEU A 484 -3.74 -11.70 28.94
CA LEU A 484 -2.82 -12.57 29.68
C LEU A 484 -3.24 -14.03 29.55
N ILE A 485 -2.26 -14.92 29.48
CA ILE A 485 -2.43 -16.37 29.56
C ILE A 485 -1.72 -16.86 30.81
N PHE A 486 -2.48 -17.49 31.70
CA PHE A 486 -1.96 -18.15 32.89
C PHE A 486 -2.02 -19.67 32.73
N GLU A 487 -0.87 -20.32 32.84
CA GLU A 487 -0.81 -21.77 33.05
C GLU A 487 -0.74 -21.99 34.57
N LEU A 488 -1.79 -22.57 35.15
CA LEU A 488 -1.98 -22.73 36.58
C LEU A 488 -1.86 -24.20 37.00
N GLU A 489 -1.35 -24.43 38.20
CA GLU A 489 -1.37 -25.72 38.90
C GLU A 489 -1.68 -25.50 40.38
N LEU A 490 -2.81 -26.04 40.85
CA LEU A 490 -3.20 -25.92 42.26
C LEU A 490 -2.46 -26.96 43.11
N LEU A 491 -1.73 -26.53 44.13
CA LEU A 491 -0.89 -27.39 44.97
C LEU A 491 -1.53 -27.74 46.32
N ASP A 492 -2.18 -26.76 46.95
CA ASP A 492 -2.85 -26.93 48.24
C ASP A 492 -4.14 -26.11 48.26
N LEU A 493 -5.13 -26.62 48.97
CA LEU A 493 -6.44 -25.99 49.14
C LEU A 493 -6.83 -26.10 50.62
N ARG A 494 -6.90 -24.95 51.29
CA ARG A 494 -7.38 -24.88 52.67
C ARG A 494 -8.68 -24.13 52.69
N LYS A 495 -9.70 -24.77 53.27
CA LYS A 495 -11.03 -24.20 53.29
C LYS A 495 -11.07 -22.90 54.10
N GLY A 496 -11.81 -21.94 53.58
CA GLY A 496 -11.96 -20.62 54.13
C GLY A 496 -12.86 -20.54 55.35
N VAL A 497 -12.89 -19.33 55.90
CA VAL A 497 -13.92 -18.84 56.82
C VAL A 497 -14.52 -17.57 56.20
N PRO A 498 -15.80 -17.25 56.44
CA PRO A 498 -16.44 -16.07 55.87
C PRO A 498 -15.70 -14.78 56.25
N GLN A 499 -15.82 -13.75 55.39
CA GLN A 499 -15.18 -12.46 55.60
C GLN A 499 -15.50 -11.87 57.00
N GLY A 500 -14.47 -11.45 57.71
CA GLY A 500 -14.58 -10.86 59.06
C GLY A 500 -14.57 -11.87 60.21
N PHE A 501 -14.56 -13.18 59.92
CA PHE A 501 -14.47 -14.22 60.94
C PHE A 501 -13.04 -14.74 61.07
N LEU A 502 -12.61 -14.96 62.31
CA LEU A 502 -11.35 -15.64 62.65
C LEU A 502 -11.54 -17.16 62.81
N PHE A 503 -12.76 -17.57 63.16
CA PHE A 503 -13.16 -18.94 63.41
C PHE A 503 -14.64 -19.14 63.05
N VAL A 504 -14.98 -20.33 62.55
CA VAL A 504 -16.36 -20.75 62.35
C VAL A 504 -16.61 -22.15 62.89
N TRP A 505 -17.82 -22.34 63.40
CA TRP A 505 -18.36 -23.64 63.77
C TRP A 505 -18.85 -24.37 62.52
N LEU A 506 -18.50 -25.65 62.41
CA LEU A 506 -18.96 -26.54 61.33
C LEU A 506 -20.09 -27.47 61.78
N GLU A 507 -20.20 -27.68 63.10
CA GLU A 507 -21.28 -28.42 63.76
C GLU A 507 -22.04 -27.51 64.74
N GLU A 508 -23.01 -28.06 65.47
CA GLU A 508 -23.74 -27.33 66.51
C GLU A 508 -22.78 -26.81 67.59
N ILE A 509 -22.99 -25.55 67.98
CA ILE A 509 -22.23 -24.89 69.05
C ILE A 509 -22.55 -25.60 70.36
N PRO A 510 -21.54 -26.04 71.13
CA PRO A 510 -21.78 -26.61 72.46
C PRO A 510 -22.56 -25.63 73.35
N ASP A 511 -23.63 -26.10 74.00
CA ASP A 511 -24.47 -25.30 74.90
C ASP A 511 -24.57 -26.01 76.27
N PRO A 512 -24.16 -25.38 77.39
CA PRO A 512 -23.59 -24.03 77.51
C PRO A 512 -22.10 -23.99 77.13
N LEU A 513 -21.73 -23.11 76.19
CA LEU A 513 -20.38 -23.02 75.62
C LEU A 513 -19.30 -22.84 76.69
N PHE A 514 -19.53 -21.96 77.66
CA PHE A 514 -18.58 -21.65 78.73
C PHE A 514 -18.15 -22.91 79.49
N SER A 515 -19.09 -23.78 79.85
CA SER A 515 -18.79 -25.01 80.61
C SER A 515 -17.95 -26.03 79.84
N PHE A 516 -17.89 -25.92 78.52
CA PHE A 516 -16.98 -26.74 77.71
C PHE A 516 -15.60 -26.09 77.51
N MET A 517 -15.48 -24.78 77.71
CA MET A 517 -14.20 -24.06 77.66
C MET A 517 -13.47 -24.07 78.99
N ASP A 518 -14.20 -23.97 80.11
CA ASP A 518 -13.71 -24.08 81.49
C ASP A 518 -13.40 -25.55 81.81
N LEU A 519 -12.17 -25.96 81.54
CA LEU A 519 -11.75 -27.36 81.59
C LEU A 519 -11.57 -27.86 83.04
N ASN A 520 -11.22 -26.95 83.95
CA ASN A 520 -10.94 -27.26 85.35
C ASN A 520 -12.13 -26.94 86.30
N GLN A 521 -13.17 -26.29 85.78
CA GLN A 521 -14.41 -25.89 86.46
C GLN A 521 -14.20 -24.86 87.58
N ASP A 522 -13.24 -23.95 87.43
CA ASP A 522 -12.96 -22.88 88.40
C ASP A 522 -13.70 -21.56 88.11
N GLY A 523 -14.42 -21.49 86.98
CA GLY A 523 -15.19 -20.31 86.57
C GLY A 523 -14.39 -19.26 85.80
N GLU A 524 -13.12 -19.54 85.48
CA GLU A 524 -12.19 -18.66 84.78
C GLU A 524 -11.56 -19.41 83.60
N VAL A 525 -11.60 -18.85 82.38
CA VAL A 525 -10.98 -19.46 81.21
C VAL A 525 -9.73 -18.67 80.81
N PRO A 526 -8.52 -19.03 81.27
CA PRO A 526 -7.29 -18.39 80.83
C PRO A 526 -6.95 -18.78 79.38
N LEU A 527 -5.99 -18.07 78.78
CA LEU A 527 -5.58 -18.27 77.38
C LEU A 527 -5.20 -19.74 77.09
N GLU A 528 -4.60 -20.45 78.04
CA GLU A 528 -4.22 -21.85 77.90
C GLU A 528 -5.44 -22.76 77.71
N GLU A 529 -6.48 -22.57 78.52
CA GLU A 529 -7.72 -23.35 78.44
C GLU A 529 -8.49 -23.03 77.16
N PHE A 530 -8.61 -21.74 76.83
CA PHE A 530 -9.22 -21.30 75.58
C PHE A 530 -8.50 -21.88 74.36
N THR A 531 -7.16 -21.85 74.36
CA THR A 531 -6.34 -22.42 73.28
C THR A 531 -6.54 -23.93 73.15
N ALA A 532 -6.54 -24.65 74.28
CA ALA A 532 -6.76 -26.08 74.30
C ALA A 532 -8.15 -26.43 73.74
N PHE A 533 -9.17 -25.68 74.15
CA PHE A 533 -10.53 -25.85 73.67
C PHE A 533 -10.65 -25.63 72.16
N ILE A 534 -10.19 -24.49 71.63
CA ILE A 534 -10.30 -24.18 70.19
C ILE A 534 -9.52 -25.20 69.35
N ARG A 535 -8.30 -25.58 69.76
CA ARG A 535 -7.52 -26.62 69.07
C ARG A 535 -8.23 -27.96 69.07
N LEU A 536 -8.91 -28.32 70.17
CA LEU A 536 -9.71 -29.53 70.24
C LEU A 536 -10.85 -29.50 69.22
N GLN A 537 -11.60 -28.39 69.13
CA GLN A 537 -12.69 -28.25 68.15
C GLN A 537 -12.20 -28.35 66.70
N VAL A 538 -11.05 -27.74 66.39
CA VAL A 538 -10.44 -27.85 65.05
C VAL A 538 -9.98 -29.27 64.76
N SER A 539 -9.32 -29.95 65.72
CA SER A 539 -8.85 -31.34 65.55
C SER A 539 -9.99 -32.34 65.35
N MET A 540 -11.14 -32.07 65.97
CA MET A 540 -12.36 -32.87 65.83
C MET A 540 -13.17 -32.51 64.57
N SER A 541 -12.67 -31.59 63.72
CA SER A 541 -13.39 -31.06 62.54
C SER A 541 -14.73 -30.38 62.87
N LYS A 542 -14.93 -29.95 64.12
CA LYS A 542 -16.12 -29.24 64.60
C LYS A 542 -16.04 -27.73 64.39
N GLY A 543 -14.84 -27.21 64.18
CA GLY A 543 -14.59 -25.81 63.91
C GLY A 543 -13.41 -25.62 62.96
N ARG A 544 -13.27 -24.40 62.43
CA ARG A 544 -12.22 -24.05 61.49
C ARG A 544 -11.70 -22.65 61.78
N LEU A 545 -10.37 -22.52 61.82
CA LEU A 545 -9.66 -21.24 61.92
C LEU A 545 -9.41 -20.64 60.54
N HIS A 546 -9.27 -19.32 60.48
CA HIS A 546 -8.91 -18.60 59.28
C HIS A 546 -7.57 -19.13 58.69
N PRO A 547 -7.52 -19.58 57.41
CA PRO A 547 -6.39 -20.35 56.90
C PRO A 547 -5.12 -19.53 56.61
N ALA A 548 -5.23 -18.21 56.44
CA ALA A 548 -4.10 -17.35 56.07
C ALA A 548 -3.21 -16.89 57.24
N MET A 549 -3.62 -17.12 58.49
CA MET A 549 -2.89 -16.67 59.68
C MET A 549 -2.42 -17.86 60.52
N ASP A 550 -1.38 -17.62 61.34
CA ASP A 550 -0.90 -18.63 62.28
C ASP A 550 -1.97 -18.90 63.35
N ALA A 551 -2.20 -20.19 63.64
CA ALA A 551 -3.26 -20.61 64.55
C ALA A 551 -3.12 -19.98 65.94
N ASP A 552 -1.90 -19.78 66.44
CA ASP A 552 -1.68 -19.21 67.77
C ASP A 552 -1.96 -17.71 67.80
N VAL A 553 -1.69 -17.02 66.69
CA VAL A 553 -2.04 -15.60 66.54
C VAL A 553 -3.54 -15.44 66.51
N ILE A 554 -4.24 -16.26 65.71
CA ILE A 554 -5.71 -16.22 65.61
C ILE A 554 -6.36 -16.47 66.98
N ILE A 555 -5.91 -17.53 67.69
CA ILE A 555 -6.47 -17.89 68.99
C ILE A 555 -6.24 -16.78 70.03
N ARG A 556 -5.05 -16.15 70.05
CA ARG A 556 -4.79 -15.02 70.93
C ARG A 556 -5.67 -13.83 70.60
N GLU A 557 -5.86 -13.51 69.33
CA GLU A 557 -6.72 -12.40 68.91
C GLU A 557 -8.19 -12.65 69.27
N MET A 558 -8.66 -13.89 69.06
CA MET A 558 -9.97 -14.33 69.54
C MET A 558 -10.10 -14.20 71.06
N PHE A 559 -9.09 -14.63 71.82
CA PHE A 559 -9.06 -14.51 73.27
C PHE A 559 -9.13 -13.05 73.73
N THR A 560 -8.26 -12.18 73.21
CA THR A 560 -8.24 -10.74 73.52
C THR A 560 -9.54 -10.05 73.12
N SER A 561 -10.25 -10.53 72.10
CA SER A 561 -11.56 -9.99 71.73
C SER A 561 -12.69 -10.35 72.71
N GLN A 562 -12.52 -11.44 73.48
CA GLN A 562 -13.48 -11.93 74.47
C GLN A 562 -13.16 -11.43 75.88
N ASP A 563 -11.86 -11.32 76.23
CA ASP A 563 -11.36 -10.71 77.48
C ASP A 563 -11.55 -9.18 77.44
N GLN A 564 -12.74 -8.71 77.81
CA GLN A 564 -13.14 -7.31 77.71
C GLN A 564 -12.47 -6.40 78.74
N ASN A 565 -12.12 -6.95 79.90
CA ASN A 565 -11.51 -6.21 81.00
C ASN A 565 -9.96 -6.29 80.98
N ALA A 566 -9.39 -7.11 80.08
CA ALA A 566 -7.97 -7.35 79.88
C ALA A 566 -7.26 -7.90 81.13
N ASP A 567 -7.96 -8.73 81.92
CA ASP A 567 -7.42 -9.35 83.14
C ASP A 567 -6.71 -10.69 82.89
N GLY A 568 -6.75 -11.20 81.65
CA GLY A 568 -6.10 -12.44 81.25
C GLY A 568 -6.94 -13.70 81.45
N SER A 569 -8.23 -13.56 81.75
CA SER A 569 -9.19 -14.65 81.85
C SER A 569 -10.53 -14.28 81.20
N ILE A 570 -11.27 -15.26 80.67
CA ILE A 570 -12.64 -15.06 80.17
C ILE A 570 -13.60 -15.61 81.21
N THR A 571 -14.54 -14.79 81.66
CA THR A 571 -15.63 -15.18 82.57
C THR A 571 -16.96 -15.38 81.81
N VAL A 572 -17.95 -16.00 82.47
CA VAL A 572 -19.29 -16.27 81.88
C VAL A 572 -19.95 -14.98 81.38
N ASP A 573 -19.75 -13.87 82.07
CA ASP A 573 -20.37 -12.57 81.75
C ASP A 573 -19.70 -11.87 80.55
N GLU A 574 -18.49 -12.27 80.18
CA GLU A 574 -17.70 -11.68 79.10
C GLU A 574 -17.88 -12.41 77.76
N LEU A 575 -18.22 -13.70 77.81
CA LEU A 575 -18.39 -14.54 76.63
C LEU A 575 -19.54 -14.02 75.76
N ARG A 576 -19.18 -13.54 74.56
CA ARG A 576 -20.16 -13.06 73.57
C ARG A 576 -20.00 -13.79 72.24
N LEU A 577 -21.05 -14.46 71.81
CA LEU A 577 -21.15 -14.98 70.45
C LEU A 577 -21.47 -13.81 69.50
N GLN A 578 -20.81 -13.76 68.33
CA GLN A 578 -21.11 -12.73 67.32
C GLN A 578 -22.56 -12.79 66.81
N THR A 579 -23.25 -13.94 66.94
CA THR A 579 -24.70 -14.08 66.65
C THR A 579 -25.61 -13.33 67.62
N ASP A 580 -25.11 -12.95 68.80
CA ASP A 580 -25.88 -12.18 69.80
C ASP A 580 -25.78 -10.66 69.57
N LYS A 581 -24.92 -10.21 68.64
CA LYS A 581 -24.79 -8.79 68.26
C LYS A 581 -25.87 -8.31 67.27
N THR A 582 -26.76 -9.17 66.78
CA THR A 582 -27.81 -8.79 65.80
C THR A 582 -29.07 -8.12 66.36
N THR A 583 -29.10 -7.73 67.63
CA THR A 583 -30.18 -6.90 68.18
C THR A 583 -29.65 -5.63 68.84
N GLY A 584 -29.31 -4.63 68.04
CA GLY A 584 -29.14 -3.27 68.55
C GLY A 584 -28.18 -2.41 67.75
N HIS A 585 -28.76 -1.63 66.82
CA HIS A 585 -28.31 -0.33 66.32
C HIS A 585 -26.99 -0.20 65.53
N ASP A 586 -27.10 0.61 64.46
CA ASP A 586 -26.16 1.65 63.97
C ASP A 586 -24.70 1.22 63.77
N GLU A 587 -23.97 1.51 62.70
CA GLU A 587 -24.01 2.39 61.54
C GLU A 587 -22.75 1.96 60.72
N LEU A 588 -22.53 2.55 59.54
CA LEU A 588 -21.20 2.83 58.95
C LEU A 588 -20.17 1.70 58.75
#